data_AF-A0A820RQF9-F1
#
_entry.id   AF-A0A820RQF9-F1
#
_cell.length_a   1.000
_cell.length_b   1.000
_cell.length_c   1.000
_cell.angle_alpha   90.00
_cell.angle_beta   90.00
_cell.angle_gamma   90.00
#
_symmetry.space_group_name_H-M   'P 1'
#
loop_
_entity.id
_entity.type
_entity.pdbx_description
1 polymer ?
#
loop_
_entity_poly.entity_id
_entity_poly.type
_entity_poly.pdbx_seq_one_letter_code
_entity_poly.pdbx_strand_id
1 'polypeptide(L)'
;KSLININLPKYAYLKDHKIQDIILFPAVAFVELATAACHQLLSPTTDDKQPTIIFEQVKFIKALVLTEHELTEIFTQIIMPMREWYIYSRPWSSAGSNCMHSSGMASVDMIDSFLNQHTLSQYSLNEFTLHAHGQQKQQQEKELYLEFYDLLNK
;
A
#
# COMPACT_ATOMS: atom_id res chain seq x y z
N LYS A 1 -11.63 -5.99 -2.17
CA LYS A 1 -10.73 -6.55 -1.13
C LYS A 1 -10.24 -7.88 -1.65
N SER A 2 -8.94 -8.01 -1.92
CA SER A 2 -8.32 -9.30 -2.24
C SER A 2 -7.83 -9.93 -0.95
N LEU A 3 -8.03 -11.23 -0.76
CA LEU A 3 -7.66 -11.96 0.46
C LEU A 3 -6.93 -13.25 0.07
N ILE A 4 -5.81 -13.51 0.75
CA ILE A 4 -5.03 -14.73 0.61
C ILE A 4 -4.71 -15.30 1.99
N ASN A 5 -4.87 -16.62 2.12
CA ASN A 5 -4.49 -17.35 3.32
C ASN A 5 -3.14 -18.02 3.07
N ILE A 6 -2.13 -17.60 3.82
CA ILE A 6 -0.76 -18.11 3.73
C ILE A 6 -0.50 -19.10 4.84
N ASN A 7 -0.06 -20.30 4.45
CA ASN A 7 0.61 -21.24 5.34
C ASN A 7 1.87 -21.78 4.63
N LEU A 8 2.93 -22.03 5.38
CA LEU A 8 4.21 -22.45 4.81
C LEU A 8 4.17 -23.85 4.16
N PRO A 9 3.38 -24.84 4.61
CA PRO A 9 3.27 -26.11 3.89
C PRO A 9 2.75 -25.96 2.46
N LYS A 10 1.77 -25.08 2.21
CA LYS A 10 1.21 -24.82 0.88
C LYS A 10 2.12 -23.95 0.02
N TYR A 11 2.79 -22.98 0.62
CA TYR A 11 3.69 -22.04 -0.06
C TYR A 11 5.13 -22.25 0.40
N ALA A 12 5.65 -23.47 0.21
CA ALA A 12 6.96 -23.88 0.72
C ALA A 12 8.11 -23.00 0.22
N TYR A 13 8.00 -22.43 -0.98
CA TYR A 13 8.99 -21.50 -1.53
C TYR A 13 9.19 -20.23 -0.68
N LEU A 14 8.21 -19.86 0.16
CA LEU A 14 8.36 -18.72 1.08
C LEU A 14 9.37 -19.02 2.20
N LYS A 15 9.68 -20.30 2.47
CA LYS A 15 10.67 -20.70 3.47
C LYS A 15 12.10 -20.29 3.09
N ASP A 16 12.36 -20.02 1.82
CA ASP A 16 13.69 -19.67 1.34
C ASP A 16 14.04 -18.20 1.62
N HIS A 17 13.02 -17.34 1.82
CA HIS A 17 13.22 -15.93 2.16
C HIS A 17 13.45 -15.75 3.67
N LYS A 18 14.66 -16.11 4.11
CA LYS A 18 15.10 -16.01 5.50
C LYS A 18 16.09 -14.87 5.72
N ILE A 19 15.88 -14.12 6.79
CA ILE A 19 16.82 -13.12 7.28
C ILE A 19 17.11 -13.45 8.75
N GLN A 20 18.37 -13.74 9.09
CA GLN A 20 18.77 -14.14 10.45
C GLN A 20 17.92 -15.31 11.00
N ASP A 21 17.76 -16.36 10.20
CA ASP A 21 16.94 -17.55 10.50
C ASP A 21 15.43 -17.33 10.67
N ILE A 22 14.95 -16.10 10.51
CA ILE A 22 13.52 -15.76 10.55
C ILE A 22 12.96 -15.80 9.12
N ILE A 23 11.89 -16.58 8.91
CA ILE A 23 11.18 -16.62 7.64
C ILE A 23 10.29 -15.38 7.54
N LEU A 24 10.56 -14.55 6.54
CA LEU A 24 9.82 -13.30 6.31
C LEU A 24 9.05 -13.37 5.01
N PHE A 25 7.83 -12.84 5.01
CA PHE A 25 7.12 -12.59 3.77
C PHE A 25 7.91 -11.54 2.95
N PRO A 26 8.26 -11.83 1.68
CA PRO A 26 9.08 -10.93 0.89
C PRO A 26 8.40 -9.59 0.64
N ALA A 27 9.18 -8.50 0.66
CA ALA A 27 8.68 -7.16 0.36
C ALA A 27 8.02 -7.09 -1.03
N VAL A 28 8.63 -7.74 -2.04
CA VAL A 28 8.10 -7.84 -3.40
C VAL A 28 6.72 -8.51 -3.44
N ALA A 29 6.46 -9.48 -2.55
CA ALA A 29 5.19 -10.18 -2.53
C ALA A 29 4.04 -9.28 -2.06
N PHE A 30 4.31 -8.23 -1.26
CA PHE A 30 3.29 -7.21 -0.95
C PHE A 30 2.90 -6.40 -2.19
N VAL A 31 3.88 -6.06 -3.02
CA VAL A 31 3.64 -5.34 -4.28
C VAL A 31 2.86 -6.21 -5.25
N GLU A 32 3.22 -7.49 -5.40
CA GLU A 32 2.47 -8.44 -6.23
C GLU A 32 0.99 -8.59 -5.80
N LEU A 33 0.73 -8.61 -4.49
CA LEU A 33 -0.64 -8.63 -3.98
C LEU A 33 -1.41 -7.34 -4.29
N ALA A 34 -0.72 -6.18 -4.29
CA ALA A 34 -1.30 -4.92 -4.74
C ALA A 34 -1.57 -4.95 -6.24
N THR A 35 -0.63 -5.43 -7.07
CA THR A 35 -0.79 -5.58 -8.53
C THR A 35 -2.01 -6.43 -8.86
N ALA A 36 -2.10 -7.62 -8.28
CA ALA A 36 -3.19 -8.54 -8.51
C ALA A 36 -4.55 -7.93 -8.10
N ALA A 37 -4.59 -7.20 -6.98
CA ALA A 37 -5.80 -6.51 -6.53
C ALA A 37 -6.20 -5.37 -7.47
N CYS A 38 -5.23 -4.60 -7.99
CA CYS A 38 -5.47 -3.56 -8.99
C CYS A 38 -5.99 -4.16 -10.31
N HIS A 39 -5.38 -5.23 -10.82
CA HIS A 39 -5.85 -5.92 -12.03
C HIS A 39 -7.26 -6.51 -11.87
N GLN A 40 -7.65 -6.95 -10.68
CA GLN A 40 -9.03 -7.37 -10.43
C GLN A 40 -10.05 -6.23 -10.53
N LEU A 41 -9.64 -4.99 -10.22
CA LEU A 41 -10.50 -3.81 -10.32
C LEU A 41 -10.53 -3.23 -11.74
N LEU A 42 -9.38 -3.28 -12.40
CA LEU A 42 -9.18 -2.85 -13.78
C LEU A 42 -9.62 -4.00 -14.69
N SER A 43 -10.93 -4.15 -14.86
CA SER A 43 -11.50 -5.13 -15.78
C SER A 43 -10.79 -5.06 -17.14
N PRO A 44 -10.57 -6.20 -17.83
CA PRO A 44 -9.91 -6.18 -19.12
C PRO A 44 -10.73 -5.30 -20.07
N THR A 45 -10.15 -4.15 -20.44
CA THR A 45 -10.58 -3.40 -21.61
C THR A 45 -10.46 -4.34 -22.81
N THR A 46 -11.21 -4.07 -23.87
CA THR A 46 -11.36 -4.91 -25.06
C THR A 46 -10.06 -5.31 -25.80
N ASP A 47 -8.91 -4.83 -25.34
CA ASP A 47 -7.57 -5.30 -25.70
C ASP A 47 -7.10 -6.34 -24.67
N ASP A 48 -6.68 -7.53 -25.12
CA ASP A 48 -6.19 -8.66 -24.30
C ASP A 48 -4.93 -8.35 -23.43
N LYS A 49 -4.53 -7.08 -23.33
CA LYS A 49 -3.38 -6.64 -22.53
C LYS A 49 -3.85 -6.09 -21.19
N GLN A 50 -3.39 -6.72 -20.12
CA GLN A 50 -3.55 -6.14 -18.78
C GLN A 50 -2.82 -4.80 -18.71
N PRO A 51 -3.43 -3.78 -18.09
CA PRO A 51 -2.80 -2.48 -17.97
C PRO A 51 -1.56 -2.54 -17.09
N THR A 52 -0.57 -1.72 -17.42
CA THR A 52 0.63 -1.55 -16.58
C THR A 52 0.25 -0.75 -15.34
N ILE A 53 0.63 -1.23 -14.15
CA ILE A 53 0.39 -0.51 -12.90
C ILE A 53 1.71 0.08 -12.42
N ILE A 54 1.72 1.38 -12.17
CA ILE A 54 2.85 2.10 -11.58
C ILE A 54 2.55 2.30 -10.10
N PHE A 55 3.42 1.79 -9.24
CA PHE A 55 3.34 2.03 -7.80
C PHE A 55 4.26 3.16 -7.37
N GLU A 56 3.67 4.14 -6.69
CA GLU A 56 4.37 5.32 -6.19
C GLU A 56 4.32 5.37 -4.67
N GLN A 57 5.30 6.06 -4.08
CA GLN A 57 5.36 6.29 -2.63
C GLN A 57 5.23 4.99 -1.80
N VAL A 58 5.80 3.90 -2.31
CA VAL A 58 5.73 2.59 -1.67
C VAL A 58 6.46 2.61 -0.34
N LYS A 59 5.74 2.27 0.73
CA LYS A 59 6.25 2.20 2.09
C LYS A 59 6.12 0.77 2.60
N PHE A 60 7.25 0.17 2.99
CA PHE A 60 7.28 -1.07 3.76
C PHE A 60 7.33 -0.70 5.25
N ILE A 61 6.20 -0.85 5.93
CA ILE A 61 5.98 -0.33 7.30
C ILE A 61 6.44 -1.34 8.34
N LYS A 62 6.12 -2.63 8.13
CA LYS A 62 6.44 -3.69 9.09
C LYS A 62 6.67 -5.00 8.39
N ALA A 63 7.72 -5.73 8.78
CA ALA A 63 7.96 -7.08 8.31
C ALA A 63 6.84 -8.04 8.76
N LEU A 64 6.48 -8.99 7.91
CA LEU A 64 5.57 -10.07 8.25
C LEU A 64 6.38 -11.35 8.48
N VAL A 65 6.39 -11.82 9.72
CA VAL A 65 7.00 -13.08 10.10
C VAL A 65 6.04 -14.21 9.78
N LEU A 66 6.53 -15.26 9.12
CA LEU A 66 5.76 -16.46 8.84
C LEU A 66 6.23 -17.60 9.74
N THR A 67 5.30 -18.37 10.29
CA THR A 67 5.59 -19.55 11.11
C THR A 67 5.03 -20.81 10.44
N GLU A 68 5.58 -21.98 10.77
CA GLU A 68 5.22 -23.23 10.08
C GLU A 68 3.82 -23.74 10.42
N HIS A 69 3.32 -23.38 11.61
CA HIS A 69 2.11 -23.95 12.19
C HIS A 69 0.94 -22.96 12.21
N GLU A 70 1.15 -21.71 11.81
CA GLU A 70 0.12 -20.69 11.82
C GLU A 70 -0.36 -20.35 10.42
N LEU A 71 -1.68 -20.23 10.28
CA LEU A 71 -2.30 -19.64 9.10
C LEU A 71 -2.32 -18.11 9.27
N THR A 72 -1.76 -17.40 8.31
CA THR A 72 -1.81 -15.94 8.25
C THR A 72 -2.76 -15.50 7.15
N GLU A 73 -3.77 -14.71 7.50
CA GLU A 73 -4.59 -14.02 6.50
C GLU A 73 -3.88 -12.74 6.09
N ILE A 74 -3.72 -12.53 4.79
CA ILE A 74 -3.23 -11.28 4.22
C ILE A 74 -4.31 -10.74 3.31
N PHE A 75 -4.58 -9.44 3.39
CA PHE A 75 -5.55 -8.81 2.51
C PHE A 75 -5.14 -7.42 2.05
N THR A 76 -5.58 -7.11 0.83
CA THR A 76 -5.30 -5.87 0.13
C THR A 76 -6.55 -5.00 0.11
N GLN A 77 -6.40 -3.75 0.52
CA GLN A 77 -7.40 -2.71 0.38
C GLN A 77 -6.91 -1.67 -0.61
N ILE A 78 -7.76 -1.31 -1.58
CA ILE A 78 -7.53 -0.24 -2.54
C ILE A 78 -8.62 0.80 -2.31
N ILE A 79 -8.24 2.06 -2.14
CA ILE A 79 -9.15 3.19 -1.90
C ILE A 79 -9.23 4.02 -3.19
N MET A 80 -10.42 4.07 -3.77
CA MET A 80 -10.73 4.90 -4.94
C MET A 80 -11.57 6.11 -4.51
N PRO A 81 -11.40 7.30 -5.13
CA PRO A 81 -10.53 7.60 -6.27
C PRO A 81 -9.09 7.97 -5.88
N MET A 82 -8.74 7.92 -4.59
CA MET A 82 -7.44 8.35 -4.05
C MET A 82 -6.25 7.51 -4.54
N ARG A 83 -6.51 6.37 -5.18
CA ARG A 83 -5.49 5.44 -5.72
C ARG A 83 -4.56 4.87 -4.65
N GLU A 84 -4.93 4.97 -3.38
CA GLU A 84 -4.14 4.44 -2.28
C GLU A 84 -4.36 2.95 -2.14
N TRP A 85 -3.31 2.22 -1.81
CA TRP A 85 -3.39 0.81 -1.48
C TRP A 85 -2.71 0.52 -0.15
N TYR A 86 -3.24 -0.48 0.54
CA TYR A 86 -2.79 -0.93 1.84
C TYR A 86 -2.81 -2.46 1.89
N ILE A 87 -1.75 -3.03 2.45
CA ILE A 87 -1.65 -4.45 2.74
C ILE A 87 -1.68 -4.63 4.25
N TYR A 88 -2.60 -5.49 4.70
CA TYR A 88 -2.72 -5.88 6.10
C TYR A 88 -2.55 -7.39 6.24
N SER A 89 -2.14 -7.81 7.43
CA SER A 89 -2.25 -9.21 7.83
C SER A 89 -2.91 -9.33 9.20
N ARG A 90 -3.42 -10.53 9.48
CA ARG A 90 -3.77 -10.95 10.83
C ARG A 90 -3.56 -12.46 10.98
N PRO A 91 -3.10 -12.93 12.15
CA PRO A 91 -3.05 -14.37 12.43
C PRO A 91 -4.46 -14.94 12.51
N TRP A 92 -4.69 -16.13 11.96
CA TRP A 92 -6.00 -16.78 12.04
C TRP A 92 -6.41 -17.12 13.48
N SER A 93 -5.42 -17.47 14.30
CA SER A 93 -5.56 -17.84 15.72
C SER A 93 -6.07 -16.68 16.59
N SER A 94 -5.83 -15.45 16.14
CA SER A 94 -6.10 -14.24 16.89
C SER A 94 -7.26 -13.52 16.23
N ALA A 95 -8.38 -13.33 16.95
CA ALA A 95 -9.43 -12.36 16.58
C ALA A 95 -8.93 -10.91 16.73
N GLY A 96 -7.67 -10.66 16.35
CA GLY A 96 -6.88 -9.48 16.66
C GLY A 96 -7.02 -8.38 15.62
N SER A 97 -6.50 -7.22 16.00
CA SER A 97 -6.39 -6.03 15.16
C SER A 97 -5.53 -6.30 13.93
N ASN A 98 -5.97 -5.78 12.79
CA ASN A 98 -5.23 -5.87 11.53
C ASN A 98 -3.87 -5.18 11.66
N CYS A 99 -2.81 -5.82 11.20
CA CYS A 99 -1.47 -5.25 11.18
C CYS A 99 -1.14 -4.74 9.78
N MET A 100 -0.83 -3.45 9.64
CA MET A 100 -0.46 -2.85 8.36
C MET A 100 1.02 -3.14 8.05
N HIS A 101 1.29 -3.63 6.84
CA HIS A 101 2.63 -4.04 6.42
C HIS A 101 3.20 -3.17 5.30
N SER A 102 2.36 -2.78 4.35
CA SER A 102 2.81 -2.00 3.20
C SER A 102 1.71 -1.07 2.72
N SER A 103 2.09 0.07 2.17
CA SER A 103 1.16 0.98 1.50
C SER A 103 1.81 1.75 0.36
N GLY A 104 1.01 2.42 -0.44
CA GLY A 104 1.48 3.31 -1.49
C GLY A 104 0.31 3.83 -2.34
N MET A 105 0.65 4.36 -3.50
CA MET A 105 -0.31 4.80 -4.52
C MET A 105 -0.16 3.93 -5.77
N ALA A 106 -1.25 3.70 -6.50
CA ALA A 106 -1.30 2.91 -7.72
C ALA A 106 -1.86 3.73 -8.89
N SER A 107 -1.08 3.93 -9.94
CA SER A 107 -1.51 4.61 -11.16
C SER A 107 -1.55 3.63 -12.33
N VAL A 108 -2.51 3.80 -13.24
CA VAL A 108 -2.75 2.88 -14.37
C VAL A 108 -2.09 3.36 -15.66
N ASP A 109 -1.71 4.64 -15.76
CA ASP A 109 -0.58 5.04 -16.58
C ASP A 109 -0.26 6.54 -16.49
N MET A 110 1.05 6.85 -16.46
CA MET A 110 1.58 8.13 -16.89
C MET A 110 1.86 8.12 -18.41
N ILE A 111 2.04 6.95 -19.03
CA ILE A 111 2.49 6.81 -20.43
C ILE A 111 1.31 6.93 -21.41
N ASP A 112 0.16 6.31 -21.14
CA ASP A 112 -1.08 6.54 -21.90
C ASP A 112 -1.59 7.99 -21.79
N SER A 113 -1.28 8.68 -20.68
CA SER A 113 -1.60 10.10 -20.56
C SER A 113 -0.73 10.95 -21.50
N PHE A 114 0.55 10.64 -21.73
CA PHE A 114 1.35 11.34 -22.75
C PHE A 114 0.87 11.11 -24.20
N LEU A 115 0.23 9.97 -24.46
CA LEU A 115 -0.23 9.59 -25.80
C LEU A 115 -1.66 10.03 -26.12
N ASN A 116 -2.48 10.33 -25.11
CA ASN A 116 -3.87 10.77 -25.26
C ASN A 116 -4.07 12.24 -24.86
N GLN A 117 -4.21 13.12 -25.86
CA GLN A 117 -4.42 14.57 -25.66
C GLN A 117 -5.67 14.91 -24.83
N HIS A 118 -6.71 14.07 -24.85
CA HIS A 118 -7.92 14.27 -24.03
C HIS A 118 -7.63 14.01 -22.55
N THR A 119 -6.82 12.99 -22.24
CA THR A 119 -6.42 12.65 -20.88
C THR A 119 -5.52 13.75 -20.30
N LEU A 120 -4.54 14.26 -21.07
CA LEU A 120 -3.73 15.43 -20.70
C LEU A 120 -4.55 16.69 -20.40
N SER A 121 -5.63 16.93 -21.16
CA SER A 121 -6.49 18.09 -20.94
C SER A 121 -7.23 18.05 -19.59
N GLN A 122 -7.53 16.85 -19.06
CA GLN A 122 -8.11 16.66 -17.73
C GLN A 122 -7.08 16.76 -16.60
N TYR A 123 -5.80 16.48 -16.87
CA TYR A 123 -4.70 16.66 -15.93
C TYR A 123 -4.24 18.13 -15.78
N SER A 124 -4.76 19.06 -16.61
CA SER A 124 -4.19 20.41 -16.77
C SER A 124 -4.49 21.44 -15.67
N LEU A 125 -5.06 21.08 -14.51
CA LEU A 125 -5.33 22.07 -13.46
C LEU A 125 -4.86 21.74 -12.03
N ASN A 126 -4.61 20.47 -11.66
CA ASN A 126 -4.38 20.13 -10.25
C ASN A 126 -3.19 19.20 -9.92
N GLU A 127 -2.51 18.59 -10.88
CA GLU A 127 -1.48 17.57 -10.57
C GLU A 127 -0.15 17.82 -11.29
N PHE A 128 0.39 19.01 -11.06
CA PHE A 128 1.84 19.21 -11.09
C PHE A 128 2.29 19.50 -9.66
N THR A 129 2.80 18.51 -8.95
CA THR A 129 3.95 18.77 -8.06
C THR A 129 4.83 17.53 -7.96
N LEU A 130 5.89 17.56 -8.75
CA LEU A 130 6.95 16.58 -8.76
C LEU A 130 8.02 16.96 -7.70
N HIS A 131 8.39 15.94 -6.92
CA HIS A 131 9.61 15.71 -6.12
C HIS A 131 10.02 16.63 -4.94
N ALA A 132 10.01 15.98 -3.76
CA ALA A 132 11.08 15.91 -2.76
C ALA A 132 11.76 17.21 -2.26
N HIS A 133 11.50 17.55 -0.98
CA HIS A 133 12.58 17.84 -0.03
C HIS A 133 12.12 17.62 1.41
N GLY A 134 12.79 16.71 2.12
CA GLY A 134 12.82 16.75 3.58
C GLY A 134 13.83 17.80 4.04
N GLN A 135 13.45 18.65 4.99
CA GLN A 135 14.17 18.87 6.26
C GLN A 135 13.28 19.69 7.21
N GLN A 136 13.26 19.24 8.48
CA GLN A 136 12.57 19.86 9.60
C GLN A 136 12.95 21.33 9.79
N LYS A 137 11.97 22.16 10.19
CA LYS A 137 12.15 23.14 11.27
C LYS A 137 10.93 23.13 12.19
N GLN A 138 11.20 22.78 13.45
CA GLN A 138 10.33 22.96 14.60
C GLN A 138 9.95 24.44 14.74
N GLN A 139 8.67 24.80 14.60
CA GLN A 139 8.08 26.02 15.17
C GLN A 139 6.58 26.09 14.83
N GLN A 140 5.75 25.26 15.46
CA GLN A 140 4.30 25.52 15.54
C GLN A 140 3.54 24.68 16.59
N GLU A 141 4.23 23.90 17.44
CA GLU A 141 3.59 23.24 18.59
C GLU A 141 3.34 24.18 19.79
N LYS A 142 3.81 25.43 19.74
CA LYS A 142 3.61 26.39 20.86
C LYS A 142 2.29 27.16 20.82
N GLU A 143 1.65 27.32 19.66
CA GLU A 143 0.42 28.13 19.56
C GLU A 143 -0.85 27.31 19.83
N LEU A 144 -0.88 26.04 19.44
CA LEU A 144 -2.02 25.15 19.73
C LEU A 144 -2.16 24.79 21.21
N TYR A 145 -1.07 24.82 21.99
CA TYR A 145 -1.10 24.51 23.42
C TYR A 145 -1.69 25.65 24.27
N LEU A 146 -1.61 26.90 23.81
CA LEU A 146 -2.13 28.07 24.52
C LEU A 146 -3.63 28.28 24.28
N GLU A 147 -4.12 28.03 23.06
CA GLU A 147 -5.57 28.11 22.77
C GLU A 147 -6.38 27.02 23.50
N PHE A 148 -5.80 25.84 23.72
CA PHE A 148 -6.49 24.76 24.43
C PHE A 148 -6.57 24.98 25.95
N TYR A 149 -5.60 25.69 26.55
CA TYR A 149 -5.55 25.96 27.99
C TYR A 149 -6.54 27.05 28.43
N ASP A 150 -6.83 28.04 27.58
CA ASP A 150 -7.81 29.10 27.84
C ASP A 150 -9.27 28.64 27.68
N LEU A 151 -9.50 27.57 26.92
CA LEU A 151 -10.82 26.95 26.76
C LEU A 151 -11.21 26.02 27.92
N LEU A 152 -10.24 25.52 28.68
CA LEU A 152 -10.46 24.60 29.80
C LEU A 152 -10.55 25.29 31.18
N ASN A 153 -10.22 26.58 31.28
CA ASN A 153 -10.24 27.37 32.53
C ASN A 153 -11.33 28.47 32.56
N LYS A 154 -12.37 28.34 31.72
CA LYS A 154 -13.64 29.09 31.84
C LYS A 154 -14.75 28.12 32.22
#